data_AF-A0A2M7FEJ4-F1
#
_entry.id   AF-A0A2M7FEJ4-F1
#
_cell.length_a   1.000
_cell.length_b   1.000
_cell.length_c   1.000
_cell.angle_alpha   90.00
_cell.angle_beta   90.00
_cell.angle_gamma   90.00
#
_symmetry.space_group_name_H-M   'P 1'
#
loop_
_entity.id
_entity.type
_entity.pdbx_description
1 polymer ?
#
loop_
_entity_poly.entity_id
_entity_poly.type
_entity_poly.pdbx_seq_one_letter_code
_entity_poly.pdbx_strand_id
1 'polypeptide(L)'
;MRFATPRLEGILTGRSKRFFAHCLLEGEPTLAHCVNTGSMKGVLYPPQRCLLSRATNPKRKLAYTLEALEVDGVWVGVNTHLTNTIAREALERGLVPGLEKAVLRTEVPILEGRIDFVAEEPGKTTYIEVKHVSLAEHGIARFPDSPTERGQKHLRALQRLAGEGHRAIMLYMTQRDDVRGFEAASDIDPVYASLLEEAKQSGVEIYAFKCTVSPDSVEIIPSSIYGGRPLVGCSPFPSVSYAFSLPSAFSAASFFGKYLHHRV
;
A
#
# COMPACT_ATOMS: atom_id res chain seq x y z
N MET A 1 4.25 -5.37 -5.63
CA MET A 1 5.38 -5.16 -6.57
C MET A 1 6.64 -5.87 -6.10
N ARG A 2 7.32 -6.61 -6.99
CA ARG A 2 8.67 -7.13 -6.75
C ARG A 2 9.71 -6.09 -7.17
N PHE A 3 10.79 -5.97 -6.42
CA PHE A 3 11.91 -5.11 -6.81
C PHE A 3 12.77 -5.79 -7.86
N ALA A 4 13.29 -5.00 -8.81
CA ALA A 4 14.23 -5.51 -9.82
C ALA A 4 15.54 -6.00 -9.21
N THR A 5 15.96 -5.39 -8.10
CA THR A 5 17.07 -5.83 -7.27
C THR A 5 16.64 -5.83 -5.80
N PRO A 6 17.05 -6.85 -5.02
CA PRO A 6 16.81 -6.86 -3.59
C PRO A 6 17.36 -5.61 -2.91
N ARG A 7 16.71 -5.18 -1.84
CA ARG A 7 17.18 -4.08 -1.00
C ARG A 7 18.33 -4.56 -0.14
N LEU A 8 19.34 -3.71 -0.06
CA LEU A 8 20.54 -3.94 0.74
C LEU A 8 20.21 -3.65 2.20
N GLU A 9 20.55 -4.58 3.09
CA GLU A 9 20.39 -4.38 4.52
C GLU A 9 21.53 -3.53 5.09
N GLY A 10 21.20 -2.62 5.98
CA GLY A 10 22.16 -1.80 6.71
C GLY A 10 21.63 -1.37 8.08
N ILE A 11 22.37 -0.50 8.74
CA ILE A 11 21.98 0.11 10.02
C ILE A 11 21.84 1.61 9.80
N LEU A 12 20.64 2.17 9.98
CA LEU A 12 20.45 3.61 10.09
C LEU A 12 21.07 4.08 11.40
N THR A 13 21.99 5.05 11.34
CA THR A 13 22.62 5.68 12.51
C THR A 13 22.11 7.08 12.79
N GLY A 14 21.44 7.72 11.83
CA GLY A 14 20.81 9.02 12.03
C GLY A 14 20.11 9.56 10.79
N ARG A 15 19.32 10.61 10.95
CA ARG A 15 18.70 11.37 9.84
C ARG A 15 18.94 12.85 10.05
N SER A 16 19.39 13.55 9.01
CA SER A 16 19.62 15.00 9.08
C SER A 16 19.02 15.74 7.89
N LYS A 17 18.64 17.01 8.13
CA LYS A 17 18.02 17.91 7.15
C LYS A 17 16.84 17.28 6.39
N ARG A 18 16.14 16.30 6.99
CA ARG A 18 15.05 15.48 6.43
C ARG A 18 15.42 14.56 5.26
N PHE A 19 16.40 14.93 4.43
CA PHE A 19 16.72 14.25 3.17
C PHE A 19 17.95 13.34 3.21
N PHE A 20 18.69 13.33 4.32
CA PHE A 20 19.91 12.53 4.48
C PHE A 20 19.72 11.48 5.56
N ALA A 21 19.84 10.21 5.19
CA ALA A 21 19.92 9.08 6.08
C ALA A 21 21.40 8.66 6.20
N HIS A 22 21.94 8.73 7.41
CA HIS A 22 23.27 8.23 7.74
C HIS A 22 23.13 6.75 8.08
N CYS A 23 23.87 5.90 7.39
CA CYS A 23 23.78 4.46 7.53
C CYS A 23 25.17 3.82 7.63
N LEU A 24 25.21 2.59 8.13
CA LEU A 24 26.29 1.64 7.93
C LEU A 24 25.80 0.59 6.94
N LEU A 25 26.50 0.42 5.83
CA LEU A 25 26.24 -0.63 4.84
C LEU A 25 27.50 -1.49 4.78
N GLU A 26 27.37 -2.79 5.07
CA GLU A 26 28.53 -3.70 5.20
C GLU A 26 29.60 -3.20 6.19
N GLY A 27 29.19 -2.45 7.22
CA GLY A 27 30.07 -1.84 8.21
C GLY A 27 30.63 -0.46 7.82
N GLU A 28 30.46 -0.03 6.57
CA GLU A 28 31.01 1.22 6.06
C GLU A 28 30.01 2.40 6.11
N PRO A 29 30.45 3.60 6.53
CA PRO A 29 29.61 4.80 6.52
C PRO A 29 29.07 5.11 5.12
N THR A 30 27.74 5.15 5.01
CA THR A 30 27.02 5.39 3.76
C THR A 30 25.95 6.47 3.95
N LEU A 31 25.93 7.45 3.05
CA LEU A 31 24.89 8.48 3.02
C LEU A 31 23.83 8.14 1.97
N ALA A 32 22.59 7.91 2.42
CA ALA A 32 21.45 7.62 1.57
C ALA A 32 20.46 8.79 1.51
N HIS A 33 19.73 8.89 0.40
CA HIS A 33 18.65 9.83 0.26
C HIS A 33 17.41 9.34 1.02
N CYS A 34 16.90 10.14 1.94
CA CYS A 34 15.59 9.95 2.55
C CYS A 34 14.55 10.74 1.75
N VAL A 35 13.68 10.02 1.04
CA VAL A 35 12.64 10.60 0.19
C VAL A 35 11.46 11.12 1.02
N ASN A 36 11.18 10.48 2.15
CA ASN A 36 10.14 10.94 3.07
C ASN A 36 10.56 12.27 3.71
N THR A 37 9.77 13.31 3.49
CA THR A 37 10.00 14.66 4.04
C THR A 37 9.24 14.91 5.34
N GLY A 38 8.36 13.99 5.72
CA GLY A 38 7.58 14.00 6.95
C GLY A 38 8.42 13.80 8.20
N SER A 39 7.75 13.86 9.34
CA SER A 39 8.39 13.68 10.65
C SER A 39 8.98 12.28 10.78
N MET A 40 8.37 11.29 10.12
CA MET A 40 8.67 9.87 10.33
C MET A 40 8.45 9.48 11.80
N LYS A 41 7.48 10.14 12.46
CA LYS A 41 7.03 9.80 13.80
C LYS A 41 6.56 8.33 13.81
N GLY A 42 6.92 7.60 14.86
CA GLY A 42 6.54 6.18 14.99
C GLY A 42 7.45 5.21 14.25
N VAL A 43 8.47 5.67 13.50
CA VAL A 43 9.33 4.78 12.69
C VAL A 43 10.83 5.11 12.68
N LEU A 44 11.24 6.27 13.21
CA LEU A 44 12.62 6.75 13.15
C LEU A 44 13.35 6.63 14.51
N TYR A 45 13.97 5.47 14.76
CA TYR A 45 14.64 5.16 16.03
C TYR A 45 16.10 4.69 15.84
N PRO A 46 17.02 5.54 15.35
CA PRO A 46 18.42 5.16 15.20
C PRO A 46 19.08 4.86 16.57
N PRO A 47 19.98 3.85 16.67
CA PRO A 47 20.36 2.94 15.60
C PRO A 47 19.30 1.86 15.34
N GLN A 48 18.95 1.62 14.07
CA GLN A 48 17.98 0.58 13.70
C GLN A 48 18.29 -0.01 12.32
N ARG A 49 17.82 -1.24 12.07
CA ARG A 49 17.97 -1.87 10.76
C ARG A 49 17.22 -1.09 9.69
N CYS A 50 17.80 -1.02 8.50
CA CYS A 50 17.24 -0.32 7.36
C CYS A 50 17.44 -1.10 6.07
N LEU A 51 16.58 -0.81 5.10
CA LEU A 51 16.70 -1.29 3.72
C LEU A 51 17.09 -0.13 2.80
N LEU A 52 18.07 -0.36 1.94
CA LEU A 52 18.57 0.61 0.98
C LEU A 52 18.43 0.09 -0.46
N SER A 53 18.13 0.98 -1.40
CA SER A 53 18.29 0.70 -2.83
C SER A 53 19.47 1.47 -3.40
N ARG A 54 20.15 0.87 -4.38
CA ARG A 54 21.19 1.56 -5.16
C ARG A 54 20.54 2.33 -6.31
N ALA A 55 20.93 3.59 -6.48
CA ALA A 55 20.52 4.42 -7.59
C ALA A 55 21.04 3.84 -8.92
N THR A 56 20.16 3.77 -9.92
CA THR A 56 20.54 3.34 -11.27
C THR A 56 21.03 4.50 -12.14
N ASN A 57 20.63 5.73 -11.84
CA ASN A 57 21.06 6.92 -12.57
C ASN A 57 22.47 7.36 -12.11
N PRO A 58 23.49 7.29 -12.99
CA PRO A 58 24.87 7.64 -12.63
C PRO A 58 25.06 9.13 -12.28
N LYS A 59 24.10 10.01 -12.64
CA LYS A 59 24.13 11.43 -12.30
C LYS A 59 23.64 11.75 -10.89
N ARG A 60 23.12 10.77 -10.14
CA ARG A 60 22.63 10.99 -8.77
C ARG A 60 23.80 11.31 -7.84
N LYS A 61 23.66 12.40 -7.06
CA LYS A 61 24.62 12.79 -6.03
C LYS A 61 24.74 11.75 -4.90
N LEU A 62 23.62 11.11 -4.53
CA LEU A 62 23.59 10.06 -3.53
C LEU A 62 23.32 8.71 -4.20
N ALA A 63 24.26 7.79 -4.00
CA ALA A 63 24.24 6.45 -4.59
C ALA A 63 23.13 5.56 -4.02
N TYR A 64 22.57 5.90 -2.85
CA TYR A 64 21.57 5.07 -2.17
C TYR A 64 20.30 5.84 -1.84
N THR A 65 19.17 5.14 -1.74
CA THR A 65 17.89 5.62 -1.21
C THR A 65 17.51 4.80 0.01
N LEU A 66 16.98 5.43 1.06
CA LEU A 66 16.37 4.76 2.19
C LEU A 66 14.97 4.24 1.79
N GLU A 67 14.78 2.92 1.85
CA GLU A 67 13.56 2.24 1.39
C GLU A 67 12.63 1.87 2.54
N ALA A 68 13.17 1.27 3.60
CA ALA A 68 12.41 0.84 4.76
C ALA A 68 13.24 0.91 6.05
N LEU A 69 12.55 0.89 7.19
CA LEU A 69 13.12 0.82 8.53
C LEU A 69 12.45 -0.31 9.29
N GLU A 70 13.20 -1.06 10.09
CA GLU A 70 12.61 -2.10 10.94
C GLU A 70 12.06 -1.49 12.23
N VAL A 71 10.81 -1.82 12.55
CA VAL A 71 10.14 -1.44 13.80
C VAL A 71 9.52 -2.71 14.38
N ASP A 72 9.90 -3.09 15.60
CA ASP A 72 9.37 -4.26 16.31
C ASP A 72 9.38 -5.57 15.48
N GLY A 73 10.44 -5.78 14.69
CA GLY A 73 10.61 -6.98 13.85
C GLY A 73 9.91 -6.91 12.49
N VAL A 74 9.30 -5.77 12.14
CA VAL A 74 8.53 -5.57 10.91
C VAL A 74 9.17 -4.48 10.07
N TRP A 75 9.31 -4.72 8.76
CA TRP A 75 9.75 -3.70 7.83
C TRP A 75 8.64 -2.69 7.56
N VAL A 76 8.93 -1.42 7.80
CA VAL A 76 8.06 -0.29 7.48
C VAL A 76 8.63 0.47 6.30
N GLY A 77 7.91 0.48 5.18
CA GLY A 77 8.30 1.19 3.97
C GLY A 77 8.21 2.71 4.17
N VAL A 78 9.35 3.39 3.97
CA VAL A 78 9.47 4.84 4.14
C VAL A 78 9.79 5.57 2.83
N ASN A 79 9.98 4.85 1.73
CA ASN A 79 10.12 5.47 0.41
C ASN A 79 8.74 5.87 -0.14
N THR A 80 8.37 7.13 0.07
CA THR A 80 7.07 7.67 -0.36
C THR A 80 6.91 7.70 -1.88
N HIS A 81 7.98 7.65 -2.68
CA HIS A 81 7.85 7.58 -4.15
C HIS A 81 7.22 6.27 -4.63
N LEU A 82 7.27 5.19 -3.85
CA LEU A 82 6.63 3.92 -4.22
C LEU A 82 5.11 3.95 -4.04
N THR A 83 4.59 4.90 -3.28
CA THR A 83 3.17 4.94 -2.85
C THR A 83 2.21 4.92 -4.03
N ASN A 84 2.43 5.78 -5.04
CA ASN A 84 1.56 5.84 -6.21
C ASN A 84 1.72 4.59 -7.10
N THR A 85 2.90 3.99 -7.17
CA THR A 85 3.08 2.70 -7.86
C THR A 85 2.28 1.58 -7.19
N ILE A 86 2.31 1.50 -5.86
CA ILE A 86 1.57 0.49 -5.10
C ILE A 86 0.06 0.77 -5.20
N ALA A 87 -0.37 2.03 -5.11
CA ALA A 87 -1.77 2.42 -5.28
C ALA A 87 -2.29 2.05 -6.67
N ARG A 88 -1.52 2.32 -7.73
CA ARG A 88 -1.84 1.88 -9.10
C ARG A 88 -2.04 0.37 -9.16
N GLU A 89 -1.13 -0.42 -8.56
CA GLU A 89 -1.27 -1.88 -8.53
C GLU A 89 -2.57 -2.31 -7.82
N ALA A 90 -2.97 -1.66 -6.71
CA ALA A 90 -4.25 -1.95 -6.05
C ALA A 90 -5.46 -1.65 -6.95
N LEU A 91 -5.42 -0.53 -7.66
CA LEU A 91 -6.50 -0.11 -8.57
C LEU A 91 -6.61 -1.06 -9.76
N GLU A 92 -5.49 -1.40 -10.41
CA GLU A 92 -5.45 -2.31 -11.56
C GLU A 92 -5.84 -3.76 -11.18
N ARG A 93 -5.62 -4.16 -9.91
CA ARG A 93 -6.08 -5.45 -9.37
C ARG A 93 -7.56 -5.46 -8.96
N GLY A 94 -8.28 -4.34 -9.10
CA GLY A 94 -9.69 -4.24 -8.71
C GLY A 94 -9.92 -4.33 -7.20
N LEU A 95 -8.93 -3.98 -6.38
CA LEU A 95 -9.09 -3.99 -4.92
C LEU A 95 -10.01 -2.86 -4.43
N VAL A 96 -10.15 -1.80 -5.23
CA VAL A 96 -11.17 -0.76 -5.08
C VAL A 96 -12.31 -1.09 -6.04
N PRO A 97 -13.51 -1.45 -5.55
CA PRO A 97 -14.60 -1.93 -6.40
C PRO A 97 -15.04 -0.92 -7.46
N GLY A 98 -15.43 -1.42 -8.63
CA GLY A 98 -16.02 -0.61 -9.70
C GLY A 98 -15.01 0.32 -10.37
N LEU A 99 -13.77 -0.14 -10.52
CA LEU A 99 -12.67 0.48 -11.28
C LEU A 99 -11.94 -0.55 -12.17
N GLU A 100 -12.44 -1.77 -12.27
CA GLU A 100 -11.78 -2.92 -12.91
C GLU A 100 -11.55 -2.71 -14.41
N LYS A 101 -12.34 -1.83 -15.04
CA LYS A 101 -12.25 -1.48 -16.46
C LYS A 101 -11.79 -0.03 -16.70
N ALA A 102 -11.43 0.69 -15.65
CA ALA A 102 -11.11 2.10 -15.76
C ALA A 102 -9.76 2.34 -16.42
N VAL A 103 -9.67 3.38 -17.23
CA VAL A 103 -8.38 3.89 -17.73
C VAL A 103 -7.81 4.86 -16.72
N LEU A 104 -6.62 4.57 -16.19
CA LEU A 104 -5.96 5.38 -15.16
C LEU A 104 -5.06 6.45 -15.76
N ARG A 105 -5.39 7.71 -15.51
CA ARG A 105 -4.54 8.88 -15.72
C ARG A 105 -3.92 9.32 -14.40
N THR A 106 -2.71 9.86 -14.43
CA THR A 106 -1.96 10.28 -13.23
C THR A 106 -1.70 11.77 -13.21
N GLU A 107 -1.55 12.34 -12.01
CA GLU A 107 -1.11 13.73 -11.80
C GLU A 107 -2.00 14.75 -12.54
N VAL A 108 -3.32 14.52 -12.53
CA VAL A 108 -4.27 15.30 -13.33
C VAL A 108 -4.53 16.65 -12.62
N PRO A 109 -4.42 17.79 -13.32
CA PRO A 109 -4.75 19.09 -12.75
C PRO A 109 -6.22 19.19 -12.33
N ILE A 110 -6.45 19.75 -11.14
CA ILE A 110 -7.76 20.13 -10.60
C ILE A 110 -7.69 21.56 -10.04
N LEU A 111 -8.82 22.14 -9.66
CA LEU A 111 -8.87 23.52 -9.15
C LEU A 111 -7.88 23.76 -8.00
N GLU A 112 -7.78 22.81 -7.07
CA GLU A 112 -6.91 22.88 -5.88
C GLU A 112 -5.55 22.18 -6.05
N GLY A 113 -5.04 22.08 -7.29
CA GLY A 113 -3.70 21.56 -7.57
C GLY A 113 -3.70 20.36 -8.52
N ARG A 114 -3.24 19.21 -8.05
CA ARG A 114 -3.23 17.95 -8.81
C ARG A 114 -3.76 16.82 -7.96
N ILE A 115 -4.49 15.91 -8.59
CA ILE A 115 -4.95 14.65 -8.01
C ILE A 115 -4.03 13.52 -8.49
N ASP A 116 -3.75 12.55 -7.62
CA ASP A 116 -2.84 11.45 -7.93
C ASP A 116 -3.34 10.61 -9.10
N PHE A 117 -4.63 10.24 -9.11
CA PHE A 117 -5.24 9.48 -10.20
C PHE A 117 -6.63 9.99 -10.60
N VAL A 118 -6.92 9.86 -11.89
CA VAL A 118 -8.28 9.89 -12.44
C VAL A 118 -8.53 8.57 -13.15
N ALA A 119 -9.59 7.88 -12.75
CA ALA A 119 -10.05 6.64 -13.35
C ALA A 119 -11.28 6.93 -14.20
N GLU A 120 -11.17 6.73 -15.52
CA GLU A 120 -12.21 7.03 -16.50
C GLU A 120 -12.90 5.74 -16.95
N GLU A 121 -14.22 5.69 -16.79
CA GLU A 121 -15.13 4.68 -17.34
C GLU A 121 -16.24 5.37 -18.16
N PRO A 122 -16.92 4.69 -19.09
CA PRO A 122 -18.03 5.29 -19.83
C PRO A 122 -19.10 5.87 -18.91
N GLY A 123 -19.27 7.20 -18.94
CA GLY A 123 -20.25 7.92 -18.14
C GLY A 123 -19.89 8.11 -16.65
N LYS A 124 -18.68 7.74 -16.23
CA LYS A 124 -18.24 7.85 -14.83
C LYS A 124 -16.76 8.23 -14.73
N THR A 125 -16.49 9.31 -14.01
CA THR A 125 -15.13 9.74 -13.67
C THR A 125 -14.93 9.61 -12.18
N THR A 126 -13.83 8.95 -11.79
CA THR A 126 -13.43 8.78 -10.39
C THR A 126 -12.12 9.49 -10.11
N TYR A 127 -12.10 10.36 -9.11
CA TYR A 127 -10.91 11.09 -8.66
C TYR A 127 -10.35 10.42 -7.40
N ILE A 128 -9.05 10.15 -7.38
CA ILE A 128 -8.42 9.34 -6.32
C ILE A 128 -7.18 10.06 -5.82
N GLU A 129 -7.20 10.44 -4.55
CA GLU A 129 -6.05 10.95 -3.83
C GLU A 129 -5.39 9.83 -3.03
N VAL A 130 -4.07 9.76 -3.03
CA VAL A 130 -3.27 8.73 -2.36
C VAL A 130 -2.47 9.33 -1.20
N LYS A 131 -2.45 8.64 -0.07
CA LYS A 131 -1.62 9.00 1.09
C LYS A 131 -0.72 7.84 1.48
N HIS A 132 0.55 8.15 1.71
CA HIS A 132 1.48 7.24 2.36
C HIS A 132 1.23 7.24 3.87
N VAL A 133 1.20 6.06 4.48
CA VAL A 133 1.00 5.88 5.92
C VAL A 133 2.10 4.97 6.48
N SER A 134 2.78 5.45 7.52
CA SER A 134 3.80 4.69 8.25
C SER A 134 3.62 4.73 9.77
N LEU A 135 2.97 5.79 10.28
CA LEU A 135 2.66 5.92 11.70
C LEU A 135 1.65 4.83 12.10
N ALA A 136 1.97 4.12 13.17
CA ALA A 136 1.06 3.20 13.82
C ALA A 136 1.22 3.26 15.33
N GLU A 137 0.10 3.16 16.06
CA GLU A 137 0.07 3.07 17.51
C GLU A 137 -0.97 2.02 17.91
N HIS A 138 -0.64 1.16 18.87
CA HIS A 138 -1.53 0.09 19.35
C HIS A 138 -2.13 -0.81 18.24
N GLY A 139 -1.35 -1.06 17.19
CA GLY A 139 -1.77 -1.86 16.02
C GLY A 139 -2.74 -1.13 15.07
N ILE A 140 -2.92 0.18 15.21
CA ILE A 140 -3.76 0.99 14.32
C ILE A 140 -2.87 1.92 13.51
N ALA A 141 -3.00 1.88 12.18
CA ALA A 141 -2.37 2.84 11.28
C ALA A 141 -3.03 4.22 11.43
N ARG A 142 -2.22 5.28 11.50
CA ARG A 142 -2.73 6.63 11.75
C ARG A 142 -2.19 7.61 10.73
N PHE A 143 -3.02 8.52 10.26
CA PHE A 143 -2.60 9.63 9.40
C PHE A 143 -3.24 10.96 9.85
N PRO A 144 -2.50 12.07 9.88
CA PRO A 144 -1.08 12.21 9.48
C PRO A 144 -0.08 11.97 10.63
N ASP A 145 1.22 11.98 10.32
CA ASP A 145 2.32 11.92 11.29
C ASP A 145 2.79 13.32 11.77
N SER A 146 2.18 14.37 11.22
CA SER A 146 2.39 15.79 11.51
C SER A 146 1.23 16.62 10.90
N PRO A 147 0.90 17.81 11.43
CA PRO A 147 -0.14 18.67 10.84
C PRO A 147 0.07 18.90 9.33
N THR A 148 -1.01 18.83 8.54
CA THR A 148 -0.92 18.80 7.07
C THR A 148 -2.00 19.65 6.37
N GLU A 149 -1.73 20.95 6.22
CA GLU A 149 -2.57 21.86 5.43
C GLU A 149 -2.77 21.38 3.99
N ARG A 150 -1.76 20.73 3.39
CA ARG A 150 -1.87 20.14 2.05
C ARG A 150 -2.90 19.01 2.02
N GLY A 151 -2.85 18.11 3.00
CA GLY A 151 -3.84 17.03 3.10
C GLY A 151 -5.25 17.57 3.34
N GLN A 152 -5.40 18.62 4.16
CA GLN A 152 -6.68 19.29 4.39
C GLN A 152 -7.24 19.90 3.10
N LYS A 153 -6.41 20.58 2.30
CA LYS A 153 -6.82 21.12 0.98
C LYS A 153 -7.31 20.02 0.03
N HIS A 154 -6.62 18.87 0.00
CA HIS A 154 -7.00 17.77 -0.86
C HIS A 154 -8.33 17.12 -0.43
N LEU A 155 -8.62 17.04 0.88
CA LEU A 155 -9.93 16.58 1.36
C LEU A 155 -11.07 17.51 0.91
N ARG A 156 -10.87 18.83 1.01
CA ARG A 156 -11.84 19.81 0.50
C ARG A 156 -12.05 19.69 -1.01
N ALA A 157 -10.98 19.45 -1.76
CA ALA A 157 -11.07 19.22 -3.20
C ALA A 157 -11.90 17.97 -3.53
N LEU A 158 -11.69 16.86 -2.81
CA LEU A 158 -12.49 15.65 -2.96
C LEU A 158 -13.97 15.86 -2.58
N GLN A 159 -14.25 16.61 -1.51
CA GLN A 159 -15.61 17.00 -1.14
C GLN A 159 -16.31 17.76 -2.25
N ARG A 160 -15.63 18.74 -2.85
CA ARG A 160 -16.16 19.51 -3.98
C ARG A 160 -16.47 18.59 -5.17
N LEU A 161 -15.53 17.72 -5.54
CA LEU A 161 -15.71 16.77 -6.65
C LEU A 161 -16.89 15.80 -6.39
N ALA A 162 -17.05 15.33 -5.15
CA ALA A 162 -18.21 14.53 -4.76
C ALA A 162 -19.52 15.31 -4.89
N GLY A 163 -19.54 16.58 -4.46
CA GLY A 163 -20.70 17.48 -4.62
C GLY A 163 -21.04 17.80 -6.08
N GLU A 164 -20.07 17.72 -6.98
CA GLU A 164 -20.25 17.84 -8.43
C GLU A 164 -20.78 16.55 -9.09
N GLY A 165 -20.99 15.49 -8.30
CA GLY A 165 -21.51 14.20 -8.76
C GLY A 165 -20.43 13.23 -9.26
N HIS A 166 -19.14 13.57 -9.11
CA HIS A 166 -18.05 12.64 -9.39
C HIS A 166 -17.84 11.66 -8.23
N ARG A 167 -17.35 10.45 -8.54
CA ARG A 167 -16.86 9.56 -7.48
C ARG A 167 -15.52 10.11 -7.00
N ALA A 168 -15.36 10.24 -5.68
CA ALA A 168 -14.15 10.77 -5.07
C ALA A 168 -13.63 9.76 -4.03
N ILE A 169 -12.34 9.48 -4.06
CA ILE A 169 -11.71 8.45 -3.22
C ILE A 169 -10.48 9.03 -2.51
N MET A 170 -10.41 8.80 -1.20
CA MET A 170 -9.19 8.92 -0.41
C MET A 170 -8.61 7.52 -0.16
N LEU A 171 -7.40 7.27 -0.65
CA LEU A 171 -6.73 5.98 -0.62
C LEU A 171 -5.45 6.03 0.24
N TYR A 172 -5.48 5.38 1.40
CA TYR A 172 -4.34 5.27 2.30
C TYR A 172 -3.54 3.99 2.01
N MET A 173 -2.25 4.14 1.76
CA MET A 173 -1.31 3.04 1.52
C MET A 173 -0.38 2.91 2.72
N THR A 174 -0.69 1.94 3.58
CA THR A 174 0.08 1.63 4.78
C THR A 174 1.17 0.63 4.45
N GLN A 175 2.43 1.08 4.39
CA GLN A 175 3.55 0.20 4.02
C GLN A 175 4.12 -0.54 5.24
N ARG A 176 3.25 -1.26 5.97
CA ARG A 176 3.56 -2.19 7.07
C ARG A 176 2.34 -3.10 7.28
N ASP A 177 2.53 -4.33 7.75
CA ASP A 177 1.46 -5.34 7.84
C ASP A 177 0.99 -5.71 9.26
N ASP A 178 1.67 -5.17 10.27
CA ASP A 178 1.39 -5.33 11.70
C ASP A 178 0.19 -4.51 12.22
N VAL A 179 -0.47 -3.76 11.33
CA VAL A 179 -1.68 -3.00 11.63
C VAL A 179 -2.96 -3.80 11.33
N ARG A 180 -3.98 -3.61 12.16
CA ARG A 180 -5.32 -4.22 12.01
C ARG A 180 -6.43 -3.24 11.65
N GLY A 181 -6.15 -1.94 11.72
CA GLY A 181 -7.12 -0.89 11.49
C GLY A 181 -6.46 0.41 11.04
N PHE A 182 -7.28 1.37 10.63
CA PHE A 182 -6.85 2.73 10.28
C PHE A 182 -7.76 3.77 10.93
N GLU A 183 -7.16 4.87 11.38
CA GLU A 183 -7.87 6.07 11.84
C GLU A 183 -7.13 7.37 11.48
N ALA A 184 -7.85 8.50 11.53
CA ALA A 184 -7.20 9.80 11.48
C ALA A 184 -6.55 10.13 12.84
N ALA A 185 -5.34 10.68 12.83
CA ALA A 185 -4.61 11.08 14.03
C ALA A 185 -5.14 12.43 14.56
N SER A 186 -6.29 12.43 15.22
CA SER A 186 -6.97 13.64 15.70
C SER A 186 -6.19 14.42 16.76
N ASP A 187 -5.31 13.76 17.52
CA ASP A 187 -4.36 14.39 18.46
C ASP A 187 -3.21 15.11 17.74
N ILE A 188 -2.92 14.76 16.49
CA ILE A 188 -1.86 15.37 15.67
C ILE A 188 -2.42 16.47 14.78
N ASP A 189 -3.52 16.19 14.07
CA ASP A 189 -4.20 17.16 13.20
C ASP A 189 -5.72 17.03 13.35
N PRO A 190 -6.32 17.72 14.34
CA PRO A 190 -7.76 17.66 14.58
C PRO A 190 -8.59 18.21 13.40
N VAL A 191 -8.03 19.17 12.64
CA VAL A 191 -8.69 19.74 11.45
C VAL A 191 -8.75 18.70 10.34
N TYR A 192 -7.65 17.99 10.08
CA TYR A 192 -7.65 16.88 9.11
C TYR A 192 -8.65 15.78 9.50
N ALA A 193 -8.69 15.42 10.78
CA ALA A 193 -9.62 14.40 11.27
C ALA A 193 -11.09 14.81 11.06
N SER A 194 -11.46 16.05 11.39
CA SER A 194 -12.80 16.60 11.11
C SER A 194 -13.12 16.56 9.61
N LEU A 195 -12.19 17.03 8.78
CA LEU A 195 -12.39 17.05 7.33
C LEU A 195 -12.52 15.67 6.71
N LEU A 196 -11.86 14.65 7.26
CA LEU A 196 -12.00 13.28 6.76
C LEU A 196 -13.41 12.74 7.02
N GLU A 197 -13.98 13.03 8.19
CA GLU A 197 -15.35 12.64 8.53
C GLU A 197 -16.37 13.44 7.70
N GLU A 198 -16.18 14.76 7.56
CA GLU A 198 -17.01 15.59 6.68
C GLU A 198 -16.93 15.14 5.21
N ALA A 199 -15.76 14.68 4.75
CA ALA A 199 -15.57 14.16 3.40
C ALA A 199 -16.37 12.88 3.18
N LYS A 200 -16.31 11.96 4.15
CA LYS A 200 -17.11 10.73 4.14
C LYS A 200 -18.61 11.04 4.09
N GLN A 201 -19.09 11.99 4.90
CA GLN A 201 -20.50 12.42 4.89
C GLN A 201 -20.92 13.05 3.57
N SER A 202 -19.98 13.66 2.85
CA SER A 202 -20.18 14.25 1.53
C SER A 202 -20.08 13.22 0.37
N GLY A 203 -19.91 11.93 0.68
CA GLY A 203 -19.84 10.85 -0.31
C GLY A 203 -18.44 10.51 -0.82
N VAL A 204 -17.38 11.04 -0.20
CA VAL A 204 -16.01 10.60 -0.48
C VAL A 204 -15.80 9.21 0.11
N GLU A 205 -15.40 8.25 -0.72
CA GLU A 205 -15.07 6.90 -0.27
C GLU A 205 -13.67 6.85 0.33
N ILE A 206 -13.50 6.09 1.41
CA ILE A 206 -12.20 5.95 2.09
C ILE A 206 -11.77 4.49 2.07
N TYR A 207 -10.59 4.24 1.51
CA TYR A 207 -9.95 2.94 1.52
C TYR A 207 -8.60 3.05 2.21
N ALA A 208 -8.24 2.03 2.99
CA ALA A 208 -6.91 1.92 3.57
C ALA A 208 -6.41 0.50 3.34
N PHE A 209 -5.31 0.35 2.61
CA PHE A 209 -4.66 -0.94 2.43
C PHE A 209 -3.38 -1.00 3.24
N LYS A 210 -3.01 -2.22 3.64
CA LYS A 210 -1.71 -2.50 4.24
C LYS A 210 -0.86 -3.35 3.31
N CYS A 211 0.45 -3.26 3.46
CA CYS A 211 1.41 -3.99 2.65
C CYS A 211 2.42 -4.72 3.53
N THR A 212 2.76 -5.95 3.14
CA THR A 212 3.96 -6.62 3.63
C THR A 212 5.17 -6.05 2.90
N VAL A 213 6.18 -5.62 3.65
CA VAL A 213 7.43 -5.09 3.11
C VAL A 213 8.55 -6.08 3.39
N SER A 214 9.39 -6.33 2.39
CA SER A 214 10.54 -7.20 2.50
C SER A 214 11.72 -6.64 1.69
N PRO A 215 12.92 -7.22 1.80
CA PRO A 215 14.03 -6.88 0.91
C PRO A 215 13.69 -7.08 -0.58
N ASP A 216 12.77 -7.98 -0.92
CA ASP A 216 12.48 -8.36 -2.30
C ASP A 216 11.23 -7.69 -2.89
N SER A 217 10.31 -7.24 -2.03
CA SER A 217 8.99 -6.78 -2.49
C SER A 217 8.27 -5.85 -1.52
N VAL A 218 7.27 -5.15 -2.05
CA VAL A 218 6.17 -4.57 -1.29
C VAL A 218 4.88 -5.16 -1.81
N GLU A 219 4.15 -5.91 -1.00
CA GLU A 219 3.00 -6.70 -1.41
C GLU A 219 1.73 -6.25 -0.70
N ILE A 220 0.72 -5.88 -1.48
CA ILE A 220 -0.56 -5.39 -0.96
C ILE A 220 -1.37 -6.58 -0.41
N ILE A 221 -1.81 -6.45 0.84
CA ILE A 221 -2.75 -7.40 1.45
C ILE A 221 -4.17 -7.04 0.97
N PRO A 222 -4.90 -7.95 0.28
CA PRO A 222 -6.18 -7.66 -0.41
C PRO A 222 -7.41 -7.36 0.48
N SER A 223 -7.22 -6.69 1.61
CA SER A 223 -8.30 -6.32 2.54
C SER A 223 -8.13 -4.88 3.00
N SER A 224 -9.19 -4.08 2.86
CA SER A 224 -9.22 -2.74 3.47
C SER A 224 -9.23 -2.88 4.99
N ILE A 225 -8.51 -1.99 5.68
CA ILE A 225 -8.42 -1.92 7.14
C ILE A 225 -9.17 -0.69 7.72
N TYR A 226 -9.83 0.09 6.87
CA TYR A 226 -10.60 1.25 7.32
C TYR A 226 -11.85 0.83 8.12
N GLY A 227 -12.08 1.42 9.29
CA GLY A 227 -13.25 1.12 10.13
C GLY A 227 -13.22 -0.22 10.87
N GLY A 228 -12.06 -0.89 10.92
CA GLY A 228 -11.84 -2.08 11.76
C GLY A 228 -12.62 -3.34 11.34
N ARG A 229 -13.17 -3.39 10.13
CA ARG A 229 -13.78 -4.60 9.57
C ARG A 229 -13.01 -5.03 8.31
N PRO A 230 -12.50 -6.27 8.24
CA PRO A 230 -12.06 -6.83 6.97
C PRO A 230 -13.21 -6.76 5.98
N LEU A 231 -12.92 -6.50 4.70
CA LEU A 231 -13.88 -6.75 3.62
C LEU A 231 -14.18 -8.25 3.58
N VAL A 232 -15.20 -8.69 4.32
CA VAL A 232 -15.84 -9.98 4.12
C VAL A 232 -16.65 -9.83 2.83
N GLY A 233 -16.19 -10.41 1.72
CA GLY A 233 -17.03 -10.47 0.51
C GLY A 233 -16.34 -10.53 -0.85
N CYS A 234 -15.02 -10.40 -0.98
CA CYS A 234 -14.35 -10.69 -2.25
C CYS A 234 -13.85 -12.13 -2.25
N SER A 235 -14.65 -13.04 -2.80
CA SER A 235 -14.23 -14.37 -3.24
C SER A 235 -12.92 -14.27 -4.02
N PRO A 236 -11.86 -15.05 -3.71
CA PRO A 236 -10.67 -15.05 -4.52
C PRO A 236 -10.96 -15.84 -5.80
N PHE A 237 -10.92 -15.15 -6.94
CA PHE A 237 -10.86 -15.69 -8.31
C PHE A 237 -12.16 -16.27 -8.91
N PRO A 238 -12.43 -16.03 -10.22
CA PRO A 238 -13.14 -17.02 -11.02
C PRO A 238 -12.25 -18.25 -11.16
N SER A 239 -12.80 -19.43 -10.90
CA SER A 239 -12.15 -20.71 -11.13
C SER A 239 -11.70 -20.83 -12.59
N VAL A 240 -10.42 -20.61 -12.86
CA VAL A 240 -9.79 -21.04 -14.10
C VAL A 240 -9.60 -22.55 -13.98
N SER A 241 -10.58 -23.31 -14.44
CA SER A 241 -10.47 -24.75 -14.62
C SER A 241 -9.42 -25.04 -15.70
N TYR A 242 -8.21 -25.37 -15.28
CA TYR A 242 -7.27 -26.09 -16.14
C TYR A 242 -7.86 -27.46 -16.43
N ALA A 243 -8.51 -27.60 -17.58
CA ALA A 243 -8.87 -28.89 -18.14
C ALA A 243 -7.56 -29.61 -18.52
N PHE A 244 -7.04 -30.43 -17.61
CA PHE A 244 -6.14 -31.51 -18.01
C PHE A 244 -6.96 -32.51 -18.80
N SER A 245 -6.79 -32.51 -20.12
CA SER A 245 -7.24 -33.59 -20.99
C SER A 245 -6.47 -34.86 -20.62
N LEU A 246 -7.09 -35.73 -19.83
CA LEU A 246 -6.66 -37.12 -19.74
C LEU A 246 -7.11 -37.85 -21.02
N PRO A 247 -6.22 -38.55 -21.73
CA PRO A 247 -6.63 -39.35 -22.87
C PRO A 247 -7.53 -40.51 -22.41
N SER A 248 -8.66 -40.62 -23.10
CA SER A 248 -9.63 -41.69 -22.96
C SER A 248 -9.04 -43.05 -23.33
N ALA A 249 -9.01 -43.99 -22.39
CA ALA A 249 -9.33 -45.40 -22.57
C ALA A 249 -8.98 -46.16 -21.29
N PHE A 250 -9.97 -46.68 -20.58
CA PHE A 250 -10.15 -48.12 -20.39
C PHE A 250 -11.46 -48.38 -19.63
N SER A 251 -12.22 -49.30 -20.21
CA SER A 251 -13.58 -49.70 -19.87
C SER A 251 -13.69 -50.35 -18.49
N ALA A 252 -14.74 -50.03 -17.74
CA ALA A 252 -15.17 -50.81 -16.59
C ALA A 252 -16.20 -51.85 -17.05
N ALA A 253 -15.88 -53.14 -16.93
CA ALA A 253 -16.87 -54.19 -16.73
C ALA A 253 -16.23 -55.51 -16.29
N SER A 254 -16.89 -56.15 -15.32
CA SER A 254 -16.67 -57.51 -14.82
C SER A 254 -15.50 -57.64 -13.83
N PHE A 255 -15.62 -58.30 -12.68
CA PHE A 255 -16.39 -59.50 -12.38
C PHE A 255 -16.71 -59.59 -10.88
N PHE A 256 -17.88 -60.14 -10.60
CA PHE A 256 -18.33 -60.66 -9.32
C PHE A 256 -17.32 -61.62 -8.67
N GLY A 257 -17.20 -61.54 -7.34
CA GLY A 257 -17.37 -62.72 -6.49
C GLY A 257 -16.14 -63.44 -5.95
N LYS A 258 -16.29 -63.78 -4.65
CA LYS A 258 -15.65 -64.86 -3.88
C LYS A 258 -14.18 -64.65 -3.49
N TYR A 259 -13.89 -64.57 -2.19
CA TYR A 259 -13.63 -65.76 -1.37
C TYR A 259 -13.44 -65.41 0.12
N LEU A 260 -14.17 -66.16 0.95
CA LEU A 260 -13.93 -66.40 2.37
C LEU A 260 -12.61 -67.16 2.63
N HIS A 261 -12.11 -67.05 3.87
CA HIS A 261 -11.10 -67.89 4.55
C HIS A 261 -9.66 -67.80 3.96
N HIS A 262 -8.56 -67.75 4.72
CA HIS A 262 -8.24 -68.45 5.97
C HIS A 262 -6.93 -67.88 6.57
N ARG A 263 -6.86 -67.88 7.92
CA ARG A 263 -5.72 -68.28 8.78
C ARG A 263 -4.48 -67.37 8.97
N VAL A 264 -4.32 -67.06 10.26
CA VAL A 264 -3.13 -66.79 11.11
C VAL A 264 -2.41 -65.46 10.88
#